data_AF-A0AA36NFN2-F1
#
_entry.id   AF-A0AA36NFN2-F1
#
_cell.length_a   1.000
_cell.length_b   1.000
_cell.length_c   1.000
_cell.angle_alpha   90.00
_cell.angle_beta   90.00
_cell.angle_gamma   90.00
#
_symmetry.space_group_name_H-M   'P 1'
#
loop_
_entity.id
_entity.type
_entity.pdbx_description
1 polymer ?
#
loop_
_entity_poly.entity_id
_entity_poly.type
_entity_poly.pdbx_seq_one_letter_code
_entity_poly.pdbx_strand_id
1 'polypeptide(L)'
;MSLGLTGKLPFHTVYLHAMVRDAHGRKMSKSPDLSNVALAASLGNVIDPLEVIDGISLEDLHKKLYEGNLPDKEIEKAKKGQSQEYPDGIPECGADALRFGLLAYTLQGRNVNLDINRVVGWRLFCNKVWNATRFGLMYFGPEFRFPGSLKPDLALAWEDRWIVSRLSHCAARINESMEKYEFANATSAAHQFFLYELCDVYLELLKPRFYGETEEEKVLKDREVARQVLYVCLDWSMRLMHPLLPYLTEELYQRLPPSPVKCESICVAPFPTTVHAWRNEALEKEMEVTSEVARQFRSQKTSLGFSPGARPGAFVRHEETPRRGSSWRSSRPRSRAWPAWAPSRCSARARRTPVAPCGTW
;
A
#
# COMPACT_ATOMS: atom_id res chain seq x y z
N MET A 1 -24.20 12.49 -33.94
CA MET A 1 -25.44 13.07 -33.38
C MET A 1 -25.17 14.05 -32.25
N SER A 2 -24.22 14.99 -32.42
CA SER A 2 -23.88 15.98 -31.39
C SER A 2 -24.06 17.37 -32.00
N LEU A 3 -23.00 18.15 -32.19
CA LEU A 3 -23.08 19.54 -32.62
C LEU A 3 -23.98 19.76 -33.84
N GLY A 4 -23.85 18.90 -34.86
CA GLY A 4 -24.65 19.02 -36.09
C GLY A 4 -26.14 18.69 -35.96
N LEU A 5 -26.59 18.01 -34.90
CA LEU A 5 -28.03 17.68 -34.70
C LEU A 5 -28.63 18.37 -33.47
N THR A 6 -27.84 18.57 -32.42
CA THR A 6 -28.33 19.06 -31.12
C THR A 6 -27.77 20.43 -30.76
N GLY A 7 -26.81 20.96 -31.52
CA GLY A 7 -26.10 22.19 -31.19
C GLY A 7 -25.26 22.10 -29.91
N LYS A 8 -25.07 20.90 -29.35
CA LYS A 8 -24.34 20.66 -28.10
C LYS A 8 -23.18 19.72 -28.32
N LEU A 9 -22.05 19.99 -27.65
CA LEU A 9 -20.92 19.06 -27.58
C LEU A 9 -21.34 17.74 -26.91
N PRO A 10 -20.75 16.59 -27.28
CA PRO A 10 -21.16 15.29 -26.76
C PRO A 10 -20.60 15.00 -25.37
N PHE A 11 -19.57 15.74 -24.95
CA PHE A 11 -18.85 15.59 -23.69
C PHE A 11 -18.24 16.94 -23.28
N HIS A 12 -18.05 17.12 -21.97
CA HIS A 12 -17.40 18.32 -21.41
C HIS A 12 -15.89 18.13 -21.23
N THR A 13 -15.44 16.89 -20.99
CA THR A 13 -14.05 16.55 -20.71
C THR A 13 -13.66 15.33 -21.53
N VAL A 14 -12.48 15.37 -22.15
CA VAL A 14 -11.87 14.22 -22.85
C VAL A 14 -10.58 13.86 -22.13
N TYR A 15 -10.52 12.65 -21.60
CA TYR A 15 -9.29 12.09 -21.04
C TYR A 15 -8.63 11.19 -22.09
N LEU A 16 -7.42 11.55 -22.51
CA LEU A 16 -6.63 10.78 -23.46
C LEU A 16 -5.55 10.03 -22.70
N HIS A 17 -5.71 8.70 -22.58
CA HIS A 17 -4.70 7.86 -21.94
C HIS A 17 -3.56 7.51 -22.91
N ALA A 18 -2.38 7.26 -22.36
CA ALA A 18 -1.22 6.78 -23.10
C ALA A 18 -1.48 5.41 -23.75
N MET A 19 -0.77 5.12 -24.85
CA MET A 19 -0.80 3.78 -25.44
C MET A 19 0.09 2.82 -24.65
N VAL A 20 -0.44 1.64 -24.36
CA VAL A 20 0.31 0.57 -23.70
C VAL A 20 1.24 -0.10 -24.72
N ARG A 21 2.49 -0.27 -24.34
CA ARG A 21 3.59 -0.88 -25.08
C ARG A 21 4.18 -2.00 -24.24
N ASP A 22 4.97 -2.85 -24.87
CA ASP A 22 5.72 -3.86 -24.12
C ASP A 22 6.84 -3.22 -23.27
N ALA A 23 7.51 -4.04 -22.46
CA ALA A 23 8.59 -3.61 -21.57
C ALA A 23 9.75 -2.91 -22.32
N HIS A 24 9.93 -3.21 -23.61
CA HIS A 24 10.97 -2.63 -24.48
C HIS A 24 10.48 -1.39 -25.26
N GLY A 25 9.24 -0.94 -25.04
CA GLY A 25 8.65 0.22 -25.72
C GLY A 25 8.20 -0.04 -27.16
N ARG A 26 8.04 -1.31 -27.56
CA ARG A 26 7.48 -1.68 -28.86
C ARG A 26 5.96 -1.70 -28.75
N LYS A 27 5.29 -1.35 -29.84
CA LYS A 27 3.83 -1.36 -29.91
C LYS A 27 3.34 -2.80 -29.73
N MET A 28 2.35 -3.00 -28.86
CA MET A 28 1.63 -4.27 -28.81
C MET A 28 0.56 -4.26 -29.90
N SER A 29 0.70 -5.12 -30.90
CA SER A 29 -0.29 -5.21 -31.98
C SER A 29 -0.42 -6.63 -32.54
N LYS A 30 -1.67 -7.05 -32.73
CA LYS A 30 -2.01 -8.28 -33.46
C LYS A 30 -1.65 -8.18 -34.95
N SER A 31 -1.60 -6.96 -35.49
CA SER A 31 -1.24 -6.68 -36.88
C SER A 31 0.16 -6.04 -36.99
N PRO A 32 0.87 -6.24 -38.10
CA PRO A 32 2.16 -5.60 -38.33
C PRO A 32 2.06 -4.07 -38.33
N ASP A 33 3.05 -3.40 -37.75
CA ASP A 33 3.13 -1.94 -37.73
C ASP A 33 3.73 -1.45 -39.05
N LEU A 34 2.88 -0.91 -39.93
CA LEU A 34 3.27 -0.39 -41.24
C LEU A 34 4.03 0.95 -41.18
N SER A 35 4.13 1.59 -40.00
CA SER A 35 4.83 2.86 -39.85
C SER A 35 6.35 2.73 -39.81
N ASN A 36 6.88 1.50 -39.70
CA ASN A 36 8.31 1.22 -39.74
C ASN A 36 8.59 -0.08 -40.50
N VAL A 37 9.04 0.03 -41.75
CA VAL A 37 9.13 -1.10 -42.71
C VAL A 37 10.15 -2.18 -42.27
N ALA A 38 11.11 -1.84 -41.40
CA ALA A 38 12.04 -2.80 -40.81
C ALA A 38 11.43 -3.62 -39.64
N LEU A 39 10.22 -3.28 -39.18
CA LEU A 39 9.53 -3.88 -38.04
C LEU A 39 8.10 -4.33 -38.39
N ALA A 40 7.82 -4.58 -39.69
CA ALA A 40 6.49 -4.87 -40.21
C ALA A 40 6.03 -6.34 -39.97
N ALA A 41 6.36 -6.91 -38.82
CA ALA A 41 5.81 -8.18 -38.34
C ALA A 41 5.09 -7.94 -37.01
N SER A 42 3.98 -8.64 -36.76
CA SER A 42 3.49 -8.78 -35.38
C SER A 42 4.64 -9.38 -34.57
N LEU A 43 4.98 -8.79 -33.43
CA LEU A 43 6.16 -9.20 -32.65
C LEU A 43 5.86 -10.36 -31.69
N GLY A 44 4.63 -10.90 -31.70
CA GLY A 44 4.18 -11.89 -30.72
C GLY A 44 4.23 -11.38 -29.28
N ASN A 45 4.27 -10.05 -29.10
CA ASN A 45 4.43 -9.37 -27.81
C ASN A 45 3.09 -8.88 -27.21
N VAL A 46 1.97 -9.34 -27.76
CA VAL A 46 0.64 -9.06 -27.20
C VAL A 46 0.42 -10.02 -26.04
N ILE A 47 0.13 -9.47 -24.87
CA ILE A 47 -0.21 -10.23 -23.67
C ILE A 47 -1.70 -10.02 -23.41
N ASP A 48 -2.43 -11.11 -23.23
CA ASP A 48 -3.85 -11.02 -22.87
C ASP A 48 -3.97 -10.61 -21.40
N PRO A 49 -4.78 -9.59 -21.05
CA PRO A 49 -5.05 -9.26 -19.66
C PRO A 49 -5.46 -10.46 -18.80
N LEU A 50 -6.19 -11.44 -19.36
CA LEU A 50 -6.60 -12.65 -18.64
C LEU A 50 -5.41 -13.54 -18.28
N GLU A 51 -4.36 -13.58 -19.09
CA GLU A 51 -3.12 -14.32 -18.79
C GLU A 51 -2.39 -13.74 -17.58
N VAL A 52 -2.50 -12.44 -17.36
CA VAL A 52 -1.94 -11.77 -16.19
C VAL A 52 -2.82 -11.99 -14.96
N ILE A 53 -4.14 -11.97 -15.15
CA ILE A 53 -5.12 -12.16 -14.06
C ILE A 53 -5.04 -13.59 -13.53
N ASP A 54 -5.21 -14.58 -14.40
CA ASP A 54 -5.35 -16.01 -14.06
C ASP A 54 -3.99 -16.74 -14.03
N GLY A 55 -2.96 -16.15 -14.64
CA GLY A 55 -1.68 -16.81 -14.86
C GLY A 55 -1.69 -17.70 -16.10
N ILE A 56 -0.51 -17.96 -16.66
CA ILE A 56 -0.33 -18.87 -17.80
C ILE A 56 1.05 -19.52 -17.77
N SER A 57 1.10 -20.81 -18.08
CA SER A 57 2.36 -21.54 -18.20
C SER A 57 3.15 -21.09 -19.45
N LEU A 58 4.48 -21.23 -19.42
CA LEU A 58 5.30 -20.94 -20.60
C LEU A 58 4.90 -21.79 -21.82
N GLU A 59 4.51 -23.05 -21.60
CA GLU A 59 4.07 -23.95 -22.68
C GLU A 59 2.80 -23.44 -23.36
N ASP A 60 1.81 -22.99 -22.58
CA ASP A 60 0.56 -22.49 -23.13
C ASP A 60 0.72 -21.12 -23.78
N LEU A 61 1.63 -20.28 -23.25
CA LEU A 61 2.03 -19.02 -23.88
C LEU A 61 2.64 -19.27 -25.26
N HIS A 62 3.48 -20.32 -25.40
CA HIS A 62 4.02 -20.75 -26.68
C HIS A 62 2.96 -21.30 -27.64
N LYS A 63 1.98 -22.06 -27.14
CA LYS A 63 0.89 -22.60 -27.99
C LYS A 63 0.09 -21.46 -28.64
N LYS A 64 -0.19 -20.39 -27.90
CA LYS A 64 -0.93 -19.23 -28.41
C LYS A 64 -0.22 -18.47 -29.53
N LEU A 65 1.11 -18.53 -29.62
CA LEU A 65 1.82 -17.94 -30.75
C LEU A 65 1.42 -18.58 -32.09
N TYR A 66 0.98 -19.84 -32.08
CA TYR A 66 0.49 -20.56 -33.27
C TYR A 66 -0.97 -20.25 -33.60
N GLU A 67 -1.74 -19.72 -32.66
CA GLU A 67 -3.11 -19.22 -32.92
C GLU A 67 -3.08 -17.85 -33.62
N GLY A 68 -1.96 -17.13 -33.51
CA GLY A 68 -1.74 -15.84 -34.15
C GLY A 68 -1.34 -15.94 -35.62
N ASN A 69 -1.48 -14.82 -36.34
CA ASN A 69 -1.02 -14.70 -37.72
C ASN A 69 0.47 -14.26 -37.78
N LEU A 70 1.35 -15.12 -37.26
CA LEU A 70 2.80 -14.88 -37.17
C LEU A 70 3.56 -15.81 -38.14
N PRO A 71 4.56 -15.31 -38.89
CA PRO A 71 5.46 -16.18 -39.66
C PRO A 71 6.29 -17.08 -38.74
N ASP A 72 6.60 -18.31 -39.17
CA ASP A 72 7.35 -19.30 -38.37
C ASP A 72 8.67 -18.75 -37.77
N LYS A 73 9.38 -17.90 -38.53
CA LYS A 73 10.63 -17.27 -38.07
C LYS A 73 10.41 -16.31 -36.89
N GLU A 74 9.30 -15.60 -36.86
CA GLU A 74 8.97 -14.67 -35.77
C GLU A 74 8.39 -15.42 -34.57
N ILE A 75 7.72 -16.57 -34.78
CA ILE A 75 7.28 -17.47 -33.69
C ILE A 75 8.49 -17.93 -32.85
N GLU A 76 9.55 -18.44 -33.49
CA GLU A 76 10.73 -18.91 -32.77
C GLU A 76 11.46 -17.79 -32.01
N LYS A 77 11.47 -16.58 -32.56
CA LYS A 77 11.99 -15.38 -31.90
C LYS A 77 11.13 -14.97 -30.71
N ALA A 78 9.79 -14.99 -30.85
CA ALA A 78 8.85 -14.67 -29.79
C ALA A 78 8.94 -15.67 -28.64
N LYS A 79 9.03 -16.98 -28.92
CA LYS A 79 9.28 -18.01 -27.90
C LYS A 79 10.56 -17.74 -27.13
N LYS A 80 11.67 -17.46 -27.83
CA LYS A 80 12.93 -17.13 -27.16
C LYS A 80 12.81 -15.91 -26.26
N GLY A 81 12.08 -14.88 -26.69
CA GLY A 81 11.79 -13.70 -25.87
C GLY A 81 10.93 -14.04 -24.65
N GLN A 82 9.85 -14.79 -24.84
CA GLN A 82 8.95 -15.24 -23.76
C GLN A 82 9.67 -16.10 -22.73
N SER A 83 10.50 -17.07 -23.15
CA SER A 83 11.31 -17.87 -22.22
C SER A 83 12.35 -17.05 -21.44
N GLN A 84 12.81 -15.92 -21.98
CA GLN A 84 13.74 -15.03 -21.30
C GLN A 84 13.03 -14.11 -20.29
N GLU A 85 11.87 -13.57 -20.67
CA GLU A 85 11.08 -12.65 -19.84
C GLU A 85 10.26 -13.38 -18.77
N TYR A 86 9.74 -14.56 -19.12
CA TYR A 86 8.82 -15.39 -18.35
C TYR A 86 9.29 -16.85 -18.33
N PRO A 87 10.43 -17.16 -17.70
CA PRO A 87 11.02 -18.50 -17.74
C PRO A 87 10.09 -19.61 -17.20
N ASP A 88 9.24 -19.27 -16.23
CA ASP A 88 8.25 -20.18 -15.63
C ASP A 88 6.81 -19.87 -16.08
N GLY A 89 6.64 -18.99 -17.07
CA GLY A 89 5.35 -18.40 -17.44
C GLY A 89 5.00 -17.13 -16.66
N ILE A 90 3.78 -16.64 -16.84
CA ILE A 90 3.27 -15.46 -16.13
C ILE A 90 2.53 -15.96 -14.89
N PRO A 91 2.95 -15.58 -13.68
CA PRO A 91 2.25 -15.98 -12.47
C PRO A 91 0.93 -15.24 -12.34
N GLU A 92 -0.05 -15.91 -11.74
CA GLU A 92 -1.36 -15.33 -11.40
C GLU A 92 -1.19 -14.04 -10.59
N CYS A 93 -1.81 -12.94 -11.02
CA CYS A 93 -1.74 -11.65 -10.33
C CYS A 93 -3.09 -11.25 -9.70
N GLY A 94 -4.20 -11.62 -10.32
CA GLY A 94 -5.53 -11.12 -10.02
C GLY A 94 -5.87 -9.77 -10.68
N ALA A 95 -7.17 -9.50 -10.85
CA ALA A 95 -7.68 -8.32 -11.54
C ALA A 95 -7.29 -7.00 -10.87
N ASP A 96 -7.28 -6.95 -9.54
CA ASP A 96 -6.95 -5.76 -8.78
C ASP A 96 -5.47 -5.36 -8.91
N ALA A 97 -4.56 -6.33 -8.89
CA ALA A 97 -3.13 -6.08 -9.08
C ALA A 97 -2.86 -5.51 -10.48
N LEU A 98 -3.50 -6.08 -11.52
CA LEU A 98 -3.42 -5.57 -12.88
C LEU A 98 -3.96 -4.13 -12.98
N ARG A 99 -5.16 -3.90 -12.44
CA ARG A 99 -5.80 -2.57 -12.47
C ARG A 99 -4.95 -1.51 -11.75
N PHE A 100 -4.50 -1.82 -10.54
CA PHE A 100 -3.65 -0.92 -9.76
C PHE A 100 -2.34 -0.62 -10.48
N GLY A 101 -1.72 -1.65 -11.06
CA GLY A 101 -0.52 -1.49 -11.86
C GLY A 101 -0.73 -0.54 -13.02
N LEU A 102 -1.72 -0.80 -13.88
CA LEU A 102 -2.01 0.05 -15.04
C LEU A 102 -2.26 1.52 -14.65
N LEU A 103 -2.99 1.76 -13.54
CA LEU A 103 -3.23 3.12 -13.04
C LEU A 103 -1.92 3.78 -12.56
N ALA A 104 -1.06 3.06 -11.85
CA ALA A 104 0.25 3.56 -11.42
C ALA A 104 1.16 3.92 -12.61
N TYR A 105 1.05 3.19 -13.72
CA TYR A 105 1.81 3.44 -14.93
C TYR A 105 1.40 4.71 -15.69
N THR A 106 0.20 5.26 -15.45
CA THR A 106 -0.30 6.44 -16.18
C THR A 106 0.58 7.70 -16.02
N LEU A 107 1.52 7.72 -15.07
CA LEU A 107 2.52 8.79 -14.93
C LEU A 107 3.47 8.90 -16.13
N GLN A 108 3.62 7.83 -16.92
CA GLN A 108 4.58 7.74 -18.03
C GLN A 108 4.04 8.42 -19.32
N GLY A 109 3.92 9.75 -19.31
CA GLY A 109 3.81 10.59 -20.52
C GLY A 109 2.89 10.05 -21.64
N ARG A 110 3.40 9.99 -22.88
CA ARG A 110 2.63 9.56 -24.08
C ARG A 110 2.53 8.04 -24.26
N ASN A 111 3.43 7.26 -23.66
CA ASN A 111 3.53 5.81 -23.86
C ASN A 111 3.80 5.13 -22.53
N VAL A 112 3.03 4.09 -22.22
CA VAL A 112 3.22 3.26 -21.03
C VAL A 112 3.97 2.00 -21.44
N ASN A 113 5.20 1.82 -20.96
CA ASN A 113 5.95 0.58 -21.18
C ASN A 113 5.57 -0.40 -20.07
N LEU A 114 4.66 -1.32 -20.38
CA LEU A 114 4.13 -2.29 -19.43
C LEU A 114 5.14 -3.43 -19.25
N ASP A 115 5.61 -3.56 -18.02
CA ASP A 115 6.42 -4.69 -17.58
C ASP A 115 5.53 -5.55 -16.69
N ILE A 116 5.20 -6.75 -17.16
CA ILE A 116 4.31 -7.67 -16.43
C ILE A 116 4.92 -8.06 -15.09
N ASN A 117 6.25 -8.17 -14.98
CA ASN A 117 6.89 -8.50 -13.70
C ASN A 117 6.66 -7.41 -12.64
N ARG A 118 6.52 -6.15 -13.05
CA ARG A 118 6.11 -5.07 -12.14
C ARG A 118 4.64 -5.15 -11.76
N VAL A 119 3.78 -5.61 -12.69
CA VAL A 119 2.36 -5.87 -12.38
C VAL A 119 2.22 -6.98 -11.33
N VAL A 120 2.99 -8.05 -11.46
CA VAL A 120 3.10 -9.14 -10.47
C VAL A 120 3.48 -8.58 -9.09
N GLY A 121 4.36 -7.57 -9.04
CA GLY A 121 4.71 -6.88 -7.80
C GLY A 121 3.51 -6.29 -7.05
N TRP A 122 2.46 -5.82 -7.75
CA TRP A 122 1.26 -5.26 -7.10
C TRP A 122 0.38 -6.32 -6.42
N ARG A 123 0.52 -7.60 -6.77
CA ARG A 123 -0.08 -8.70 -5.98
C ARG A 123 0.44 -8.71 -4.55
N LEU A 124 1.73 -8.40 -4.35
CA LEU A 124 2.32 -8.32 -3.01
C LEU A 124 1.71 -7.18 -2.19
N PHE A 125 1.42 -6.05 -2.82
CA PHE A 125 0.70 -4.96 -2.18
C PHE A 125 -0.73 -5.38 -1.78
N CYS A 126 -1.47 -6.02 -2.67
CA CYS A 126 -2.80 -6.57 -2.36
C CYS A 126 -2.75 -7.52 -1.16
N ASN A 127 -1.74 -8.40 -1.11
CA ASN A 127 -1.53 -9.30 0.02
C ASN A 127 -1.20 -8.53 1.31
N LYS A 128 -0.44 -7.42 1.24
CA LYS A 128 -0.21 -6.55 2.41
C LYS A 128 -1.51 -5.93 2.92
N VAL A 129 -2.40 -5.48 2.02
CA VAL A 129 -3.73 -4.96 2.37
C VAL A 129 -4.57 -5.99 3.11
N TRP A 130 -4.58 -7.23 2.60
CA TRP A 130 -5.22 -8.35 3.27
C TRP A 130 -4.62 -8.63 4.67
N ASN A 131 -3.30 -8.73 4.78
CA ASN A 131 -2.61 -9.00 6.04
C ASN A 131 -2.85 -7.93 7.11
N ALA A 132 -2.83 -6.65 6.73
CA ALA A 132 -3.10 -5.53 7.63
C ALA A 132 -4.54 -5.55 8.15
N THR A 133 -5.51 -5.87 7.27
CA THR A 133 -6.90 -6.01 7.66
C THR A 133 -7.08 -7.18 8.62
N ARG A 134 -6.48 -8.33 8.30
CA ARG A 134 -6.48 -9.51 9.18
C ARG A 134 -5.88 -9.20 10.55
N PHE A 135 -4.78 -8.44 10.60
CA PHE A 135 -4.21 -7.96 11.86
C PHE A 135 -5.23 -7.14 12.67
N GLY A 136 -5.94 -6.20 12.04
CA GLY A 136 -6.99 -5.42 12.73
C GLY A 136 -8.13 -6.30 13.25
N LEU A 137 -8.61 -7.24 12.44
CA LEU A 137 -9.68 -8.18 12.83
C LEU A 137 -9.33 -9.00 14.07
N MET A 138 -8.05 -9.36 14.26
CA MET A 138 -7.59 -10.06 15.47
C MET A 138 -7.81 -9.25 16.74
N TYR A 139 -7.78 -7.92 16.68
CA TYR A 139 -7.89 -7.05 17.85
C TYR A 139 -9.28 -6.47 18.08
N PHE A 140 -10.14 -6.42 17.06
CA PHE A 140 -11.53 -6.00 17.24
C PHE A 140 -12.33 -7.02 18.06
N GLY A 141 -12.20 -8.31 17.75
CA GLY A 141 -13.02 -9.34 18.40
C GLY A 141 -14.53 -9.22 18.10
N PRO A 142 -15.35 -10.15 18.61
CA PRO A 142 -16.77 -10.26 18.23
C PRO A 142 -17.66 -9.15 18.81
N GLU A 143 -17.25 -8.53 19.92
CA GLU A 143 -18.03 -7.51 20.64
C GLU A 143 -17.76 -6.08 20.17
N PHE A 144 -16.67 -5.85 19.44
CA PHE A 144 -16.31 -4.50 19.02
C PHE A 144 -17.32 -3.95 18.00
N ARG A 145 -17.77 -2.73 18.25
CA ARG A 145 -18.67 -1.98 17.36
C ARG A 145 -18.11 -0.58 17.21
N PHE A 146 -17.87 -0.16 15.98
CA PHE A 146 -17.37 1.20 15.75
C PHE A 146 -18.53 2.20 15.87
N PRO A 147 -18.44 3.25 16.71
CA PRO A 147 -19.54 4.18 16.98
C PRO A 147 -19.95 5.07 15.80
N GLY A 148 -19.23 5.01 14.67
CA GLY A 148 -19.53 5.75 13.44
C GLY A 148 -18.60 6.94 13.19
N SER A 149 -18.02 7.51 14.24
CA SER A 149 -16.98 8.55 14.13
C SER A 149 -16.04 8.52 15.34
N LEU A 150 -14.81 9.01 15.16
CA LEU A 150 -13.96 9.33 16.30
C LEU A 150 -14.58 10.52 17.05
N LYS A 151 -14.85 10.35 18.34
CA LYS A 151 -15.43 11.43 19.13
C LYS A 151 -14.40 12.56 19.35
N PRO A 152 -14.79 13.85 19.32
CA PRO A 152 -13.84 14.95 19.49
C PRO A 152 -13.13 14.98 20.85
N ASP A 153 -13.77 14.45 21.89
CA ASP A 153 -13.25 14.35 23.26
C ASP A 153 -12.37 13.11 23.48
N LEU A 154 -12.19 12.27 22.47
CA LEU A 154 -11.38 11.06 22.56
C LEU A 154 -9.91 11.44 22.80
N ALA A 155 -9.35 10.95 23.90
CA ALA A 155 -7.96 11.21 24.26
C ALA A 155 -7.01 10.38 23.37
N LEU A 156 -6.74 10.86 22.16
CA LEU A 156 -5.83 10.22 21.22
C LEU A 156 -4.38 10.25 21.75
N ALA A 157 -3.70 9.11 21.69
CA ALA A 157 -2.26 9.02 21.92
C ALA A 157 -1.47 9.77 20.83
N TRP A 158 -0.17 9.94 21.03
CA TRP A 158 0.70 10.68 20.11
C TRP A 158 0.71 10.04 18.71
N GLU A 159 0.87 8.73 18.64
CA GLU A 159 0.86 7.95 17.40
C GLU A 159 -0.53 7.90 16.72
N ASP A 160 -1.60 7.91 17.52
CA ASP A 160 -2.97 7.92 17.03
C ASP A 160 -3.29 9.24 16.32
N ARG A 161 -2.88 10.37 16.92
CA ARG A 161 -3.01 11.71 16.29
C ARG A 161 -2.21 11.80 15.00
N TRP A 162 -1.03 11.19 14.98
CA TRP A 162 -0.18 11.20 13.81
C TRP A 162 -0.85 10.44 12.65
N ILE A 163 -1.31 9.22 12.86
CA ILE A 163 -1.87 8.42 11.76
C ILE A 163 -3.17 9.01 11.20
N VAL A 164 -4.04 9.60 12.04
CA VAL A 164 -5.26 10.27 11.53
C VAL A 164 -4.95 11.54 10.76
N SER A 165 -3.88 12.26 11.14
CA SER A 165 -3.37 13.39 10.36
C SER A 165 -2.92 12.94 8.98
N ARG A 166 -2.14 11.86 8.91
CA ARG A 166 -1.67 11.24 7.66
C ARG A 166 -2.81 10.70 6.81
N LEU A 167 -3.81 10.07 7.41
CA LEU A 167 -5.00 9.58 6.73
C LEU A 167 -5.79 10.73 6.09
N SER A 168 -5.96 11.83 6.81
CA SER A 168 -6.61 13.04 6.30
C SER A 168 -5.83 13.65 5.12
N HIS A 169 -4.49 13.63 5.17
CA HIS A 169 -3.65 14.03 4.03
C HIS A 169 -3.83 13.11 2.82
N CYS A 170 -3.81 11.80 3.05
CA CYS A 170 -4.00 10.79 2.00
C CYS A 170 -5.35 11.00 1.30
N ALA A 171 -6.43 11.17 2.08
CA ALA A 171 -7.76 11.48 1.55
C ALA A 171 -7.73 12.76 0.70
N ALA A 172 -7.10 13.84 1.18
CA ALA A 172 -6.97 15.09 0.40
C ALA A 172 -6.30 14.85 -0.96
N ARG A 173 -5.15 14.17 -0.95
CA ARG A 173 -4.36 13.92 -2.15
C ARG A 173 -5.09 13.03 -3.14
N ILE A 174 -5.77 11.99 -2.67
CA ILE A 174 -6.55 11.10 -3.54
C ILE A 174 -7.71 11.87 -4.16
N ASN A 175 -8.48 12.64 -3.38
CA ASN A 175 -9.58 13.44 -3.92
C ASN A 175 -9.08 14.43 -4.99
N GLU A 176 -8.05 15.21 -4.70
CA GLU A 176 -7.45 16.16 -5.65
C GLU A 176 -6.95 15.46 -6.93
N SER A 177 -6.27 14.32 -6.78
CA SER A 177 -5.75 13.55 -7.92
C SER A 177 -6.89 12.98 -8.77
N MET A 178 -7.96 12.49 -8.15
CA MET A 178 -9.12 11.93 -8.85
C MET A 178 -9.88 13.03 -9.61
N GLU A 179 -10.06 14.21 -9.03
CA GLU A 179 -10.67 15.37 -9.69
C GLU A 179 -9.88 15.84 -10.92
N LYS A 180 -8.55 15.75 -10.85
CA LYS A 180 -7.64 16.12 -11.96
C LYS A 180 -7.37 14.98 -12.95
N TYR A 181 -7.98 13.81 -12.77
CA TYR A 181 -7.71 12.60 -13.56
C TYR A 181 -6.23 12.13 -13.50
N GLU A 182 -5.53 12.44 -12.40
CA GLU A 182 -4.14 12.05 -12.11
C GLU A 182 -4.09 10.70 -11.35
N PHE A 183 -4.58 9.63 -11.99
CA PHE A 183 -4.74 8.32 -11.32
C PHE A 183 -3.45 7.71 -10.77
N ALA A 184 -2.29 7.99 -11.39
CA ALA A 184 -0.99 7.59 -10.87
C ALA A 184 -0.63 8.27 -9.53
N ASN A 185 -1.04 9.54 -9.35
CA ASN A 185 -0.84 10.26 -8.10
C ASN A 185 -1.76 9.70 -7.01
N ALA A 186 -3.01 9.33 -7.37
CA ALA A 186 -3.94 8.67 -6.45
C ALA A 186 -3.42 7.29 -5.98
N THR A 187 -2.97 6.44 -6.90
CA THR A 187 -2.35 5.13 -6.57
C THR A 187 -1.10 5.31 -5.72
N SER A 188 -0.24 6.27 -6.04
CA SER A 188 0.96 6.57 -5.24
C SER A 188 0.62 7.03 -3.82
N ALA A 189 -0.38 7.90 -3.65
CA ALA A 189 -0.82 8.37 -2.33
C ALA A 189 -1.40 7.23 -1.48
N ALA A 190 -2.26 6.39 -2.09
CA ALA A 190 -2.83 5.23 -1.43
C ALA A 190 -1.75 4.23 -0.99
N HIS A 191 -0.84 3.88 -1.91
CA HIS A 191 0.27 2.96 -1.64
C HIS A 191 1.19 3.51 -0.53
N GLN A 192 1.54 4.80 -0.60
CA GLN A 192 2.40 5.45 0.39
C GLN A 192 1.81 5.38 1.79
N PHE A 193 0.55 5.79 1.95
CA PHE A 193 -0.13 5.77 3.24
C PHE A 193 -0.27 4.34 3.75
N PHE A 194 -0.82 3.43 2.95
CA PHE A 194 -1.18 2.11 3.43
C PHE A 194 0.06 1.27 3.78
N LEU A 195 1.07 1.26 2.91
CA LEU A 195 2.25 0.44 3.13
C LEU A 195 3.19 1.05 4.17
N TYR A 196 3.63 2.29 3.95
CA TYR A 196 4.73 2.84 4.73
C TYR A 196 4.29 3.57 6.00
N GLU A 197 3.10 4.14 6.04
CA GLU A 197 2.63 4.91 7.20
C GLU A 197 1.77 4.03 8.12
N LEU A 198 0.79 3.33 7.57
CA LEU A 198 -0.07 2.42 8.33
C LEU A 198 0.68 1.13 8.70
N CYS A 199 1.12 0.33 7.72
CA CYS A 199 1.66 -0.99 8.03
C CYS A 199 3.05 -0.98 8.68
N ASP A 200 3.99 -0.22 8.12
CA ASP A 200 5.39 -0.28 8.57
C ASP A 200 5.67 0.52 9.85
N VAL A 201 4.78 1.47 10.19
CA VAL A 201 4.92 2.33 11.38
C VAL A 201 3.76 2.15 12.34
N TYR A 202 2.53 2.53 11.98
CA TYR A 202 1.43 2.57 12.95
C TYR A 202 1.08 1.18 13.53
N LEU A 203 0.96 0.15 12.70
CA LEU A 203 0.69 -1.22 13.20
C LEU A 203 1.80 -1.73 14.13
N GLU A 204 3.05 -1.36 13.90
CA GLU A 204 4.17 -1.69 14.77
C GLU A 204 4.11 -0.94 16.12
N LEU A 205 3.66 0.31 16.11
CA LEU A 205 3.42 1.11 17.33
C LEU A 205 2.24 0.60 18.15
N LEU A 206 1.25 -0.04 17.50
CA LEU A 206 0.10 -0.64 18.18
C LEU A 206 0.42 -1.96 18.90
N LYS A 207 1.41 -2.72 18.42
CA LYS A 207 1.77 -4.03 18.99
C LYS A 207 1.98 -3.98 20.51
N PRO A 208 2.82 -3.10 21.08
CA PRO A 208 3.00 -3.00 22.53
C PRO A 208 1.71 -2.67 23.30
N ARG A 209 0.80 -1.90 22.70
CA ARG A 209 -0.49 -1.54 23.33
C ARG A 209 -1.42 -2.74 23.41
N PHE A 210 -1.41 -3.63 22.43
CA PHE A 210 -2.27 -4.81 22.39
C PHE A 210 -1.69 -6.08 23.04
N TYR A 211 -0.37 -6.22 23.20
CA TYR A 211 0.23 -7.46 23.74
C TYR A 211 0.21 -7.58 25.28
N GLY A 212 -0.33 -6.60 26.01
CA GLY A 212 -0.37 -6.66 27.48
C GLY A 212 -1.64 -7.30 28.05
N GLU A 213 -1.53 -7.98 29.19
CA GLU A 213 -2.69 -8.50 29.96
C GLU A 213 -3.14 -7.54 31.08
N THR A 214 -2.55 -6.35 31.15
CA THR A 214 -2.91 -5.34 32.15
C THR A 214 -4.38 -4.95 32.03
N GLU A 215 -5.15 -5.16 33.11
CA GLU A 215 -6.58 -4.83 33.21
C GLU A 215 -6.84 -3.47 33.88
N GLU A 216 -5.81 -2.63 34.00
CA GLU A 216 -5.98 -1.26 34.49
C GLU A 216 -6.92 -0.47 33.58
N GLU A 217 -7.92 0.19 34.16
CA GLU A 217 -8.97 0.91 33.44
C GLU A 217 -8.41 1.90 32.41
N LYS A 218 -7.33 2.60 32.76
CA LYS A 218 -6.65 3.55 31.87
C LYS A 218 -6.07 2.85 30.63
N VAL A 219 -5.47 1.68 30.80
CA VAL A 219 -4.88 0.89 29.71
C VAL A 219 -5.97 0.29 28.83
N LEU A 220 -7.08 -0.17 29.42
CA LEU A 220 -8.23 -0.67 28.66
C LEU A 220 -8.88 0.43 27.82
N LYS A 221 -9.06 1.64 28.37
CA LYS A 221 -9.54 2.81 27.62
C LYS A 221 -8.60 3.17 26.48
N ASP A 222 -7.29 3.20 26.74
CA ASP A 222 -6.28 3.47 25.71
C ASP A 222 -6.32 2.45 24.56
N ARG A 223 -6.43 1.16 24.86
CA ARG A 223 -6.59 0.10 23.84
C ARG A 223 -7.86 0.26 23.03
N GLU A 224 -8.95 0.67 23.66
CA GLU A 224 -10.21 0.90 22.97
C GLU A 224 -10.13 2.09 22.01
N VAL A 225 -9.45 3.17 22.41
CA VAL A 225 -9.12 4.30 21.52
C VAL A 225 -8.30 3.82 20.32
N ALA A 226 -7.26 3.02 20.55
CA ALA A 226 -6.42 2.46 19.49
C ALA A 226 -7.22 1.61 18.49
N ARG A 227 -8.16 0.78 18.98
CA ARG A 227 -9.06 -0.02 18.12
C ARG A 227 -9.93 0.86 17.24
N GLN A 228 -10.50 1.94 17.79
CA GLN A 228 -11.32 2.86 17.01
C GLN A 228 -10.51 3.58 15.93
N VAL A 229 -9.29 4.02 16.24
CA VAL A 229 -8.40 4.66 15.27
C VAL A 229 -7.97 3.66 14.18
N LEU A 230 -7.60 2.44 14.56
CA LEU A 230 -7.27 1.37 13.62
C LEU A 230 -8.46 1.02 12.70
N TYR A 231 -9.67 0.94 13.25
CA TYR A 231 -10.88 0.72 12.45
C TYR A 231 -11.04 1.81 11.39
N VAL A 232 -10.95 3.08 11.78
CA VAL A 232 -11.05 4.22 10.86
C VAL A 232 -9.98 4.17 9.78
N CYS A 233 -8.73 3.84 10.15
CA CYS A 233 -7.65 3.72 9.17
C CYS A 233 -7.92 2.63 8.14
N LEU A 234 -8.38 1.44 8.56
CA LEU A 234 -8.71 0.35 7.65
C LEU A 234 -9.92 0.70 6.77
N ASP A 235 -11.01 1.13 7.39
CA ASP A 235 -12.26 1.50 6.72
C ASP A 235 -12.05 2.58 5.66
N TRP A 236 -11.41 3.70 6.02
CA TRP A 236 -11.15 4.79 5.07
C TRP A 236 -10.19 4.36 3.98
N SER A 237 -9.17 3.56 4.31
CA SER A 237 -8.25 3.03 3.29
C SER A 237 -8.98 2.18 2.26
N MET A 238 -9.90 1.30 2.68
CA MET A 238 -10.67 0.48 1.73
C MET A 238 -11.49 1.37 0.81
N ARG A 239 -12.21 2.35 1.36
CA ARG A 239 -13.07 3.25 0.56
C ARG A 239 -12.25 4.12 -0.40
N LEU A 240 -11.13 4.68 0.06
CA LEU A 240 -10.21 5.48 -0.77
C LEU A 240 -9.58 4.65 -1.89
N MET A 241 -9.24 3.38 -1.61
CA MET A 241 -8.64 2.46 -2.59
C MET A 241 -9.67 1.77 -3.48
N HIS A 242 -10.96 1.81 -3.17
CA HIS A 242 -11.98 1.05 -3.91
C HIS A 242 -12.07 1.38 -5.41
N PRO A 243 -11.97 2.66 -5.83
CA PRO A 243 -11.85 2.99 -7.25
C PRO A 243 -10.60 2.43 -7.92
N LEU A 244 -9.63 1.88 -7.17
CA LEU A 244 -8.36 1.32 -7.67
C LEU A 244 -8.31 -0.21 -7.52
N LEU A 245 -8.89 -0.77 -6.44
CA LEU A 245 -8.83 -2.19 -6.02
C LEU A 245 -10.24 -2.74 -5.67
N PRO A 246 -11.16 -2.82 -6.63
CA PRO A 246 -12.60 -2.95 -6.37
C PRO A 246 -12.97 -4.27 -5.70
N TYR A 247 -12.34 -5.39 -6.08
CA TYR A 247 -12.73 -6.70 -5.58
C TYR A 247 -12.21 -6.93 -4.15
N LEU A 248 -10.93 -6.66 -3.92
CA LEU A 248 -10.24 -6.80 -2.65
C LEU A 248 -10.83 -5.88 -1.59
N THR A 249 -11.04 -4.61 -1.92
CA THR A 249 -11.52 -3.63 -0.94
C THR A 249 -12.97 -3.87 -0.55
N GLU A 250 -13.83 -4.32 -1.46
CA GLU A 250 -15.20 -4.75 -1.14
C GLU A 250 -15.15 -5.92 -0.15
N GLU A 251 -14.41 -6.98 -0.50
CA GLU A 251 -14.33 -8.19 0.32
C GLU A 251 -13.77 -7.93 1.73
N LEU A 252 -12.80 -7.05 1.86
CA LEU A 252 -12.20 -6.66 3.14
C LEU A 252 -13.09 -5.70 3.94
N TYR A 253 -13.75 -4.74 3.27
CA TYR A 253 -14.70 -3.84 3.89
C TYR A 253 -15.87 -4.60 4.52
N GLN A 254 -16.38 -5.63 3.83
CA GLN A 254 -17.45 -6.46 4.37
C GLN A 254 -17.04 -7.24 5.62
N ARG A 255 -15.75 -7.57 5.79
CA ARG A 255 -15.23 -8.21 7.00
C ARG A 255 -15.06 -7.29 8.19
N LEU A 256 -15.04 -5.96 7.98
CA LEU A 256 -14.89 -5.03 9.10
C LEU A 256 -16.08 -5.13 10.07
N PRO A 257 -15.85 -4.94 11.39
CA PRO A 257 -16.91 -4.96 12.39
C PRO A 257 -18.08 -4.03 12.06
N PRO A 258 -19.28 -4.32 12.58
CA PRO A 258 -20.47 -3.51 12.35
C PRO A 258 -20.27 -2.05 12.82
N SER A 259 -20.87 -1.14 12.08
CA SER A 259 -20.92 0.29 12.39
C SER A 259 -22.20 0.90 11.82
N PRO A 260 -22.80 1.92 12.47
CA PRO A 260 -23.99 2.60 11.94
C PRO A 260 -23.75 3.29 10.59
N VAL A 261 -22.49 3.54 10.23
CA VAL A 261 -22.11 4.17 8.94
C VAL A 261 -21.61 3.16 7.90
N LYS A 262 -21.64 1.86 8.22
CA LYS A 262 -21.24 0.82 7.27
C LYS A 262 -22.40 0.54 6.32
N CYS A 263 -22.12 0.57 5.02
CA CYS A 263 -23.08 0.31 3.97
C CYS A 263 -23.08 -1.16 3.55
N GLU A 264 -24.11 -1.58 2.83
CA GLU A 264 -24.23 -2.94 2.28
C GLU A 264 -23.13 -3.28 1.27
N SER A 265 -22.66 -2.28 0.53
CA SER A 265 -21.53 -2.38 -0.40
C SER A 265 -20.68 -1.13 -0.27
N ILE A 266 -19.36 -1.29 -0.43
CA ILE A 266 -18.45 -0.15 -0.41
C ILE A 266 -18.68 0.80 -1.60
N CYS A 267 -19.28 0.32 -2.70
CA CYS A 267 -19.66 1.12 -3.88
C CYS A 267 -20.64 2.26 -3.56
N VAL A 268 -21.50 2.07 -2.55
CA VAL A 268 -22.50 3.06 -2.12
C VAL A 268 -22.10 3.76 -0.82
N ALA A 269 -20.93 3.44 -0.27
CA ALA A 269 -20.42 4.07 0.93
C ALA A 269 -19.95 5.51 0.63
N PRO A 270 -20.14 6.46 1.57
CA PRO A 270 -19.59 7.80 1.42
C PRO A 270 -18.07 7.77 1.23
N PHE A 271 -17.61 8.42 0.17
CA PHE A 271 -16.18 8.52 -0.15
C PHE A 271 -15.48 9.43 0.87
N PRO A 272 -14.36 9.00 1.50
CA PRO A 272 -13.71 9.81 2.51
C PRO A 272 -13.12 11.10 1.96
N THR A 273 -13.34 12.19 2.69
CA THR A 273 -12.80 13.53 2.39
C THR A 273 -11.89 14.00 3.51
N THR A 274 -11.10 15.04 3.25
CA THR A 274 -10.20 15.63 4.23
C THR A 274 -10.93 16.09 5.49
N VAL A 275 -10.38 15.73 6.66
CA VAL A 275 -10.82 16.24 7.96
C VAL A 275 -9.76 17.19 8.47
N HIS A 276 -10.00 18.50 8.35
CA HIS A 276 -9.01 19.51 8.74
C HIS A 276 -8.66 19.44 10.23
N ALA A 277 -9.61 19.07 11.09
CA ALA A 277 -9.37 18.93 12.53
C ALA A 277 -8.37 17.82 12.89
N TRP A 278 -8.13 16.85 12.00
CA TRP A 278 -7.11 15.81 12.21
C TRP A 278 -5.72 16.22 11.77
N ARG A 279 -5.59 17.28 10.94
CA ARG A 279 -4.30 17.70 10.38
C ARG A 279 -3.41 18.29 11.47
N ASN A 280 -2.19 17.78 11.57
CA ASN A 280 -1.16 18.26 12.49
C ASN A 280 0.24 18.13 11.85
N GLU A 281 0.67 19.17 11.15
CA GLU A 281 1.97 19.17 10.44
C GLU A 281 3.18 19.19 11.37
N ALA A 282 3.05 19.77 12.57
CA ALA A 282 4.13 19.76 13.55
C ALA A 282 4.43 18.33 14.01
N LEU A 283 3.37 17.56 14.31
CA LEU A 283 3.47 16.16 14.68
C LEU A 283 4.01 15.29 13.56
N GLU A 284 3.65 15.59 12.30
CA GLU A 284 4.20 14.88 11.14
C GLU A 284 5.72 15.06 11.03
N LYS A 285 6.23 16.27 11.26
CA LYS A 285 7.67 16.56 11.29
C LYS A 285 8.37 15.85 12.45
N GLU A 286 7.75 15.81 13.63
CA GLU A 286 8.28 15.04 14.77
C GLU A 286 8.39 13.54 14.47
N MET A 287 7.38 12.96 13.81
CA MET A 287 7.41 11.55 13.41
C MET A 287 8.47 11.29 12.33
N GLU A 288 8.67 12.21 11.39
CA GLU A 288 9.72 12.09 10.36
C GLU A 288 11.10 11.98 11.00
N VAL A 289 11.41 12.86 11.97
CA VAL A 289 12.66 12.79 12.74
C VAL A 289 12.78 11.46 13.48
N THR A 290 11.70 11.01 14.14
CA THR A 290 11.68 9.74 14.87
C THR A 290 11.94 8.54 13.95
N SER A 291 11.31 8.54 12.78
CA SER A 291 11.45 7.49 11.77
C SER A 291 12.85 7.47 11.18
N GLU A 292 13.45 8.64 10.96
CA GLU A 292 14.83 8.76 10.48
C GLU A 292 15.82 8.20 11.51
N VAL A 293 15.66 8.54 12.79
CA VAL A 293 16.47 7.98 13.88
C VAL A 293 16.36 6.45 13.89
N ALA A 294 15.14 5.89 13.80
CA ALA A 294 14.93 4.45 13.76
C ALA A 294 15.58 3.79 12.52
N ARG A 295 15.51 4.43 11.35
CA ARG A 295 16.13 3.98 10.11
C ARG A 295 17.66 3.94 10.23
N GLN A 296 18.27 4.99 10.78
CA GLN A 296 19.71 5.07 11.00
C GLN A 296 20.18 3.97 11.96
N PHE A 297 19.45 3.71 13.05
CA PHE A 297 19.79 2.61 13.95
C PHE A 297 19.70 1.24 13.28
N ARG A 298 18.64 0.99 12.48
CA ARG A 298 18.52 -0.26 11.72
C ARG A 298 19.68 -0.43 10.72
N SER A 299 20.04 0.64 10.01
CA SER A 299 21.15 0.64 9.06
C SER A 299 22.49 0.35 9.73
N GLN A 300 22.80 1.05 10.83
CA GLN A 300 24.04 0.83 11.59
C GLN A 300 24.11 -0.56 12.20
N LYS A 301 22.99 -1.08 12.70
CA LYS A 301 22.92 -2.44 13.24
C LYS A 301 23.33 -3.48 12.20
N THR A 302 22.84 -3.34 10.96
CA THR A 302 23.25 -4.19 9.83
C THR A 302 24.72 -3.98 9.49
N SER A 303 25.19 -2.74 9.39
CA SER A 303 26.59 -2.42 9.07
C SER A 303 27.59 -2.95 10.10
N LEU A 304 27.20 -3.04 11.37
CA LEU A 304 28.02 -3.57 12.46
C LEU A 304 27.88 -5.09 12.63
N GLY A 305 27.13 -5.77 11.75
CA GLY A 305 26.99 -7.23 11.76
C GLY A 305 26.13 -7.78 12.90
N PHE A 306 25.31 -6.96 13.55
CA PHE A 306 24.42 -7.45 14.60
C PHE A 306 23.28 -8.30 14.03
N SER A 307 22.89 -9.35 14.76
CA SER A 307 21.74 -10.17 14.37
C SER A 307 20.42 -9.38 14.46
N PRO A 308 19.39 -9.71 13.64
CA PRO A 308 18.11 -9.00 13.66
C PRO A 308 17.42 -8.94 15.03
N GLY A 309 17.62 -9.93 15.89
CA GLY A 309 17.09 -9.96 17.27
C GLY A 309 17.92 -9.19 18.31
N ALA A 310 19.15 -8.79 18.00
CA ALA A 310 20.02 -8.09 18.94
C ALA A 310 19.46 -6.73 19.36
N ARG A 311 19.57 -6.38 20.63
CA ARG A 311 19.11 -5.09 21.19
C ARG A 311 20.32 -4.30 21.73
N PRO A 312 21.19 -3.76 20.86
CA PRO A 312 22.35 -3.01 21.31
C PRO A 312 21.92 -1.69 21.98
N GLY A 313 22.71 -1.25 22.96
CA GLY A 313 22.59 0.11 23.50
C GLY A 313 22.97 1.12 22.43
N ALA A 314 22.22 2.21 22.34
CA ALA A 314 22.35 3.20 21.28
C ALA A 314 22.11 4.61 21.84
N PHE A 315 22.83 5.60 21.33
CA PHE A 315 22.74 6.99 21.79
C PHE A 315 22.45 7.90 20.60
N VAL A 316 21.51 8.83 20.78
CA VAL A 316 21.23 9.89 19.81
C VAL A 316 21.88 11.17 20.31
N ARG A 317 22.76 11.77 19.49
CA ARG A 317 23.30 13.11 19.74
C ARG A 317 22.51 14.11 18.91
N HIS A 318 21.94 15.11 19.57
CA HIS A 318 21.32 16.26 18.93
C HIS A 318 22.22 17.48 19.16
N GLU A 319 22.62 18.17 18.10
CA GLU A 319 23.32 19.44 18.22
C GLU A 319 22.29 20.57 18.27
N GLU A 320 22.05 21.12 19.47
CA GLU A 320 21.31 22.37 19.58
C GLU A 320 22.11 23.49 18.92
N THR A 321 21.58 24.10 17.86
CA THR A 321 22.15 25.33 17.32
C THR A 321 22.12 26.38 18.44
N PRO A 322 23.25 27.01 18.82
CA PRO A 322 23.23 27.96 19.92
C PRO A 322 22.32 29.12 19.52
N ARG A 323 21.24 29.34 20.28
CA ARG A 323 20.49 30.60 20.22
C ARG A 323 21.50 31.71 20.52
N ARG A 324 21.75 32.60 19.56
CA ARG A 324 22.63 33.78 19.76
C ARG A 324 22.12 34.54 20.99
N GLY A 325 22.90 34.53 22.06
CA GLY A 325 22.66 35.35 23.25
C GLY A 325 22.38 34.58 24.53
N SER A 326 23.30 33.74 25.00
CA SER A 326 23.46 33.53 26.44
C SER A 326 24.90 33.11 26.74
N SER A 327 25.57 33.92 27.56
CA SER A 327 26.95 33.76 28.01
C SER A 327 27.23 32.37 28.56
N TRP A 328 28.33 31.78 28.11
CA TRP A 328 28.89 30.53 28.63
C TRP A 328 29.14 30.63 30.14
N ARG A 329 28.42 29.84 30.94
CA ARG A 329 28.91 29.32 32.22
C ARG A 329 29.13 27.82 32.07
N SER A 330 30.36 27.40 32.28
CA SER A 330 30.74 25.99 32.28
C SER A 330 29.96 25.24 33.36
N SER A 331 29.07 24.35 32.93
CA SER A 331 28.55 23.30 33.80
C SER A 331 28.53 21.99 33.02
N ARG A 332 29.14 20.97 33.64
CA ARG A 332 29.37 19.63 33.09
C ARG A 332 28.06 19.01 32.56
N PRO A 333 28.12 18.13 31.54
CA PRO A 333 26.92 17.52 30.99
C PRO A 333 26.25 16.64 32.05
N ARG A 334 25.00 16.95 32.40
CA ARG A 334 24.13 16.02 33.12
C ARG A 334 23.61 15.01 32.11
N SER A 335 24.17 13.81 32.13
CA SER A 335 23.56 12.64 31.52
C SER A 335 22.22 12.36 32.23
N ARG A 336 21.09 12.63 31.57
CA ARG A 336 19.82 12.00 31.95
C ARG A 336 19.78 10.63 31.29
N ALA A 337 20.08 9.60 32.08
CA ALA A 337 19.77 8.23 31.71
C ALA A 337 18.24 8.09 31.64
N TRP A 338 17.72 7.70 30.48
CA TRP A 338 16.38 7.13 30.38
C TRP A 338 16.40 5.76 31.05
N PRO A 339 15.34 5.35 31.78
CA PRO A 339 15.37 4.09 32.52
C PRO A 339 15.62 2.93 31.55
N ALA A 340 16.65 2.15 31.86
CA ALA A 340 16.94 0.90 31.20
C ALA A 340 15.69 0.01 31.26
N TRP A 341 15.29 -0.54 30.11
CA TRP A 341 14.34 -1.65 30.06
C TRP A 341 14.92 -2.82 30.87
N ALA A 342 14.42 -3.01 32.09
CA ALA A 342 14.75 -4.16 32.92
C ALA A 342 13.99 -5.41 32.42
N PRO A 343 14.64 -6.57 32.29
CA PRO A 343 13.98 -7.78 31.83
C PRO A 343 13.23 -8.45 32.99
N SER A 344 11.90 -8.51 32.92
CA SER A 344 11.11 -9.44 33.73
C SER A 344 11.37 -10.87 33.21
N ARG A 345 12.09 -11.66 34.00
CA ARG A 345 12.24 -13.10 33.77
C ARG A 345 10.85 -13.76 33.81
N CYS A 346 10.43 -14.34 32.70
CA CYS A 346 9.40 -15.37 32.71
C CYS A 346 9.91 -16.55 31.89
N SER A 347 10.36 -17.58 32.60
CA SER A 347 10.69 -18.88 32.03
C SER A 347 9.40 -19.63 31.71
N ALA A 348 9.03 -19.72 30.43
CA ALA A 348 8.03 -20.66 29.97
C ALA A 348 8.69 -21.69 29.04
N ARG A 349 8.76 -22.93 29.55
CA ARG A 349 9.21 -24.12 28.81
C ARG A 349 8.40 -24.27 27.51
N ALA A 350 9.11 -24.39 26.39
CA ALA A 350 8.55 -24.88 25.15
C ALA A 350 8.03 -26.31 25.34
N ARG A 351 6.70 -26.50 25.26
CA ARG A 351 6.11 -27.79 24.90
C ARG A 351 5.73 -27.71 23.43
N ARG A 352 6.43 -28.48 22.61
CA ARG A 352 6.03 -28.78 21.23
C ARG A 352 4.71 -29.54 21.27
N THR A 353 3.70 -29.05 20.57
CA THR A 353 2.54 -29.86 20.14
C THR A 353 2.40 -29.72 18.62
N PRO A 354 1.94 -30.77 17.92
CA PRO A 354 2.07 -30.88 16.48
C PRO A 354 0.99 -30.08 15.74
N VAL A 355 1.35 -29.63 14.54
CA VAL A 355 0.48 -29.01 13.55
C VAL A 355 -0.60 -30.01 13.10
N ALA A 356 -1.88 -29.62 13.19
CA ALA A 356 -2.99 -30.27 12.51
C ALA A 356 -3.30 -29.53 11.19
N PRO A 357 -3.76 -30.22 10.15
CA PRO A 357 -3.77 -29.71 8.77
C PRO A 357 -4.89 -28.72 8.49
N CYS A 358 -4.64 -27.84 7.50
CA CYS A 358 -5.58 -26.89 6.94
C CYS A 358 -6.95 -27.53 6.63
N GLY A 359 -7.99 -27.04 7.30
CA GLY A 359 -9.35 -27.13 6.83
C GLY A 359 -9.67 -25.92 5.94
N THR A 360 -10.14 -26.22 4.74
CA THR A 360 -10.81 -25.32 3.80
C THR A 360 -11.91 -24.50 4.45
N TRP A 361 -11.87 -23.18 4.24
CA TRP A 361 -13.04 -22.29 4.10
C TRP A 361 -12.67 -21.14 3.18
#